data_AF-A0AAW8IAA0-F1
#
_entry.id   AF-A0AAW8IAA0-F1
#
_cell.length_a   1.000
_cell.length_b   1.000
_cell.length_c   1.000
_cell.angle_alpha   90.00
_cell.angle_beta   90.00
_cell.angle_gamma   90.00
#
_symmetry.space_group_name_H-M   'P 1'
#
loop_
_entity.id
_entity.type
_entity.pdbx_description
1 polymer ?
#
loop_
_entity_poly.entity_id
_entity_poly.type
_entity_poly.pdbx_seq_one_letter_code
_entity_poly.pdbx_strand_id
1 'polypeptide(L)'
;MITITNDQIATIENNREWCENIHFNDFLLALIRVDPKYLLWQYGIKEQMCERVFAYELYHQWRIVAEKYQYENLIINGEIRKDGSIYRENINIVYPDLILHEQQNNMNQQILACEIKTMRAVESRGGSSKVKKDLIKLDNYIEDLNYQICVFIQIKDNIDISQKVIKYLKTKKNEFVNLSKIYYIIKEDDYISYESLENLLA
;
A
#
# COMPACT_ATOMS: atom_id res chain seq x y z
N MET A 1 -10.83 7.79 -8.62
CA MET A 1 -10.43 7.54 -7.22
C MET A 1 -11.63 7.67 -6.33
N ILE A 2 -11.91 6.62 -5.58
CA ILE A 2 -12.89 6.58 -4.49
C ILE A 2 -12.27 7.31 -3.29
N THR A 3 -13.07 8.03 -2.50
CA THR A 3 -12.61 8.72 -1.28
C THR A 3 -13.34 8.19 -0.06
N ILE A 4 -12.60 7.96 1.01
CA ILE A 4 -13.09 7.55 2.33
C ILE A 4 -12.63 8.60 3.35
N THR A 5 -13.55 9.12 4.15
CA THR A 5 -13.28 10.02 5.27
C THR A 5 -13.48 9.32 6.62
N ASN A 6 -13.01 9.95 7.69
CA ASN A 6 -13.19 9.46 9.07
C ASN A 6 -14.67 9.17 9.42
N ASP A 7 -15.61 9.98 8.92
CA ASP A 7 -17.05 9.80 9.19
C ASP A 7 -17.63 8.53 8.54
N GLN A 8 -16.92 7.95 7.58
CA GLN A 8 -17.34 6.74 6.86
C GLN A 8 -16.82 5.45 7.51
N ILE A 9 -16.04 5.54 8.60
CA ILE A 9 -15.49 4.37 9.31
C ILE A 9 -16.59 3.38 9.70
N ALA A 10 -17.67 3.85 10.33
CA ALA A 10 -18.76 2.97 10.76
C ALA A 10 -19.41 2.25 9.57
N THR A 11 -19.55 2.94 8.43
CA THR A 11 -20.07 2.35 7.20
C THR A 11 -19.16 1.25 6.66
N ILE A 12 -17.84 1.47 6.68
CA ILE A 12 -16.84 0.48 6.25
C ILE A 12 -16.87 -0.76 7.14
N GLU A 13 -17.00 -0.58 8.46
CA GLU A 13 -17.11 -1.69 9.40
C GLU A 13 -18.42 -2.47 9.21
N ASN A 14 -19.55 -1.78 9.05
CA ASN A 14 -20.85 -2.42 8.87
C ASN A 14 -20.97 -3.19 7.55
N ASN A 15 -20.27 -2.74 6.51
CA ASN A 15 -20.33 -3.36 5.18
C ASN A 15 -19.25 -4.42 4.94
N ARG A 16 -18.38 -4.67 5.91
CA ARG A 16 -17.19 -5.52 5.77
C ARG A 16 -17.49 -6.88 5.12
N GLU A 17 -18.54 -7.58 5.57
CA GLU A 17 -18.87 -8.94 5.10
C GLU A 17 -19.36 -8.97 3.63
N TRP A 18 -19.74 -7.82 3.09
CA TRP A 18 -20.22 -7.68 1.71
C TRP A 18 -19.13 -7.19 0.75
N CYS A 19 -17.92 -6.94 1.25
CA CYS A 19 -16.79 -6.53 0.44
C CYS A 19 -16.18 -7.73 -0.29
N GLU A 20 -15.93 -7.57 -1.59
CA GLU A 20 -15.26 -8.58 -2.43
C GLU A 20 -13.88 -8.96 -1.88
N ASN A 21 -13.15 -7.99 -1.32
CA ASN A 21 -11.89 -8.24 -0.62
C ASN A 21 -11.92 -7.67 0.80
N ILE A 22 -12.25 -8.55 1.76
CA ILE A 22 -12.36 -8.20 3.18
C ILE A 22 -11.04 -7.66 3.76
N HIS A 23 -9.90 -8.21 3.34
CA HIS A 23 -8.59 -7.83 3.88
C HIS A 23 -8.12 -6.49 3.35
N PHE A 24 -8.45 -6.16 2.10
CA PHE A 24 -8.22 -4.83 1.56
C PHE A 24 -9.13 -3.80 2.24
N ASN A 25 -10.41 -4.12 2.47
CA ASN A 25 -11.32 -3.24 3.22
C ASN A 25 -10.81 -2.98 4.65
N ASP A 26 -10.33 -4.02 5.32
CA ASP A 26 -9.71 -3.92 6.65
C ASP A 26 -8.41 -3.11 6.64
N PHE A 27 -7.62 -3.21 5.56
CA PHE A 27 -6.43 -2.39 5.36
C PHE A 27 -6.79 -0.91 5.18
N LEU A 28 -7.84 -0.58 4.41
CA LEU A 28 -8.35 0.77 4.27
C LEU A 28 -8.86 1.32 5.62
N LEU A 29 -9.53 0.49 6.41
CA LEU A 29 -9.96 0.81 7.77
C LEU A 29 -8.78 1.11 8.71
N ALA A 30 -7.70 0.31 8.62
CA ALA A 30 -6.48 0.58 9.37
C ALA A 30 -5.82 1.89 8.93
N LEU A 31 -5.78 2.13 7.61
CA LEU A 31 -5.15 3.29 7.02
C LEU A 31 -5.84 4.60 7.39
N ILE A 32 -7.18 4.63 7.37
CA ILE A 32 -7.94 5.83 7.77
C ILE A 32 -7.77 6.15 9.27
N ARG A 33 -7.49 5.14 10.10
CA ARG A 33 -7.23 5.30 11.54
C ARG A 33 -5.82 5.77 11.90
N VAL A 34 -4.90 5.83 10.93
CA VAL A 34 -3.56 6.37 11.17
C VAL A 34 -3.68 7.83 11.60
N ASP A 35 -3.22 8.12 12.81
CA ASP A 35 -3.25 9.46 13.39
C ASP A 35 -2.46 10.46 12.51
N PRO A 36 -3.04 11.63 12.16
CA PRO A 36 -2.39 12.65 11.33
C PRO A 36 -0.97 13.01 11.75
N LYS A 37 -0.62 12.91 13.05
CA LYS A 37 0.74 13.22 13.54
C LYS A 37 1.83 12.31 12.95
N TYR A 38 1.48 11.15 12.41
CA TYR A 38 2.42 10.23 11.76
C TYR A 38 2.60 10.49 10.26
N LEU A 39 1.77 11.34 9.65
CA LEU A 39 1.94 11.77 8.26
C LEU A 39 2.99 12.87 8.16
N LEU A 40 2.99 13.78 9.14
CA LEU A 40 3.91 14.90 9.27
C LEU A 40 4.21 15.11 10.76
N TRP A 41 5.42 14.79 11.18
CA TRP A 41 5.83 14.86 12.58
C TRP A 41 6.82 16.00 12.81
N GLN A 42 6.75 16.59 14.01
CA GLN A 42 7.66 17.66 14.40
C GLN A 42 9.03 17.09 14.79
N TYR A 43 10.08 17.60 14.15
CA TYR A 43 11.48 17.36 14.44
C TYR A 43 12.14 18.67 14.88
N GLY A 44 12.01 18.97 16.17
CA GLY A 44 12.41 20.27 16.73
C GLY A 44 11.55 21.40 16.13
N ILE A 45 12.19 22.35 15.45
CA ILE A 45 11.52 23.47 14.76
C ILE A 45 11.12 23.16 13.30
N LYS A 46 11.39 21.94 12.82
CA LYS A 46 11.13 21.53 11.42
C LYS A 46 10.08 20.44 11.38
N GLU A 47 9.42 20.33 10.24
CA GLU A 47 8.52 19.22 9.95
C GLU A 47 9.20 18.19 9.05
N GLN A 48 9.02 16.92 9.38
CA GLN A 48 9.56 15.80 8.63
C GLN A 48 8.43 14.83 8.27
N MET A 49 8.58 14.18 7.11
CA MET A 49 7.80 13.01 6.75
C MET A 49 8.77 11.82 6.76
N CYS A 50 8.39 10.73 7.42
CA CYS A 50 9.23 9.53 7.51
C CYS A 50 8.39 8.30 7.20
N GLU A 51 8.72 7.62 6.09
CA GLU A 51 8.01 6.41 5.61
C GLU A 51 7.93 5.35 6.72
N ARG A 52 9.03 5.11 7.44
CA ARG A 52 9.11 4.11 8.50
C ARG A 52 8.24 4.44 9.73
N VAL A 53 8.21 5.70 10.15
CA VAL A 53 7.38 6.15 11.28
C VAL A 53 5.90 5.96 10.95
N PHE A 54 5.49 6.32 9.74
CA PHE A 54 4.15 6.06 9.24
C PHE A 54 3.84 4.55 9.14
N ALA A 55 4.77 3.76 8.62
CA ALA A 55 4.61 2.31 8.47
C ALA A 55 4.38 1.61 9.81
N TYR A 56 5.05 2.05 10.89
CA TYR A 56 4.85 1.50 12.23
C TYR A 56 3.46 1.81 12.81
N GLU A 57 2.95 3.02 12.61
CA GLU A 57 1.59 3.34 13.03
C GLU A 57 0.57 2.54 12.20
N LEU A 58 0.74 2.48 10.88
CA LEU A 58 -0.14 1.68 10.02
C LEU A 58 -0.12 0.20 10.41
N TYR A 59 1.07 -0.36 10.70
CA TYR A 59 1.22 -1.70 11.24
C TYR A 59 0.40 -1.89 12.52
N HIS A 60 0.50 -0.94 13.45
CA HIS A 60 -0.23 -0.97 14.72
C HIS A 60 -1.76 -0.95 14.52
N GLN A 61 -2.26 -0.02 13.70
CA GLN A 61 -3.70 0.06 13.39
C GLN A 61 -4.19 -1.20 12.68
N TRP A 62 -3.39 -1.77 11.78
CA TRP A 62 -3.76 -2.98 11.06
C TRP A 62 -3.77 -4.21 11.97
N ARG A 63 -2.84 -4.29 12.93
CA ARG A 63 -2.87 -5.31 14.00
C ARG A 63 -4.14 -5.25 14.83
N ILE A 64 -4.58 -4.05 15.24
CA ILE A 64 -5.83 -3.87 15.99
C ILE A 64 -7.02 -4.39 15.17
N VAL A 65 -7.08 -4.07 13.88
CA VAL A 65 -8.15 -4.53 12.98
C VAL A 65 -8.12 -6.05 12.82
N ALA A 66 -6.94 -6.64 12.61
CA ALA A 66 -6.77 -8.09 12.49
C ALA A 66 -7.15 -8.84 13.77
N GLU A 67 -6.86 -8.28 14.94
CA GLU A 67 -7.27 -8.85 16.24
C GLU A 67 -8.78 -8.75 16.45
N LYS A 68 -9.39 -7.60 16.12
CA LYS A 68 -10.85 -7.40 16.17
C LYS A 68 -11.59 -8.44 15.32
N TYR A 69 -11.09 -8.71 14.11
CA TYR A 69 -11.72 -9.63 13.16
C TYR A 69 -11.11 -11.03 13.16
N GLN A 70 -10.31 -11.36 14.17
CA GLN A 70 -9.80 -12.71 14.44
C GLN A 70 -9.17 -13.38 13.21
N TYR A 71 -8.19 -12.74 12.60
CA TYR A 71 -7.48 -13.31 11.46
C TYR A 71 -6.82 -14.65 11.84
N GLU A 72 -7.39 -15.75 11.37
CA GLU A 72 -6.85 -17.08 11.61
C GLU A 72 -5.70 -17.36 10.64
N ASN A 73 -4.57 -17.83 11.17
CA ASN A 73 -3.39 -18.24 10.40
C ASN A 73 -2.74 -17.13 9.55
N LEU A 74 -3.16 -15.88 9.66
CA LEU A 74 -2.53 -14.75 8.98
C LEU A 74 -1.73 -13.88 9.95
N ILE A 75 -0.60 -13.39 9.47
CA ILE A 75 0.36 -12.59 10.20
C ILE A 75 0.62 -11.31 9.40
N ILE A 76 0.66 -10.19 10.12
CA ILE A 76 1.12 -8.91 9.58
C ILE A 76 2.59 -8.76 9.97
N ASN A 77 3.44 -8.48 8.98
CA ASN A 77 4.87 -8.21 9.19
C ASN A 77 5.30 -6.95 8.43
N GLY A 78 6.29 -6.24 8.98
CA GLY A 78 6.93 -5.10 8.33
C GLY A 78 8.39 -5.38 7.99
N GLU A 79 8.88 -4.78 6.89
CA GLU A 79 10.27 -4.87 6.40
C GLU A 79 10.84 -6.30 6.34
N ILE A 80 9.99 -7.30 6.10
CA ILE A 80 10.35 -8.71 6.18
C ILE A 80 11.01 -9.18 4.88
N ARG A 81 12.09 -9.95 5.03
CA ARG A 81 12.78 -10.57 3.89
C ARG A 81 11.84 -11.56 3.20
N LYS A 82 11.60 -11.36 1.91
CA LYS A 82 10.91 -12.30 1.03
C LYS A 82 11.87 -12.79 -0.04
N ASP A 83 12.09 -14.09 -0.04
CA ASP A 83 13.05 -14.73 -0.93
C ASP A 83 12.32 -15.54 -1.98
N GLY A 84 12.02 -14.90 -3.11
CA GLY A 84 11.38 -15.58 -4.22
C GLY A 84 12.25 -16.66 -4.85
N SER A 85 13.57 -16.61 -4.64
CA SER A 85 14.50 -17.59 -5.22
C SER A 85 14.28 -19.01 -4.69
N ILE A 86 13.62 -19.13 -3.53
CA ILE A 86 13.20 -20.43 -2.97
C ILE A 86 12.15 -21.09 -3.87
N TYR A 87 11.40 -20.32 -4.67
CA TYR A 87 10.30 -20.81 -5.51
C TYR A 87 10.57 -20.73 -7.01
N ARG A 88 11.33 -19.73 -7.48
CA ARG A 88 11.75 -19.63 -8.89
C ARG A 88 13.17 -19.09 -9.02
N GLU A 89 13.96 -19.68 -9.91
CA GLU A 89 15.42 -19.46 -10.02
C GLU A 89 15.86 -18.01 -10.37
N ASN A 90 14.94 -17.09 -10.68
CA ASN A 90 15.25 -15.72 -11.13
C ASN A 90 14.54 -14.61 -10.34
N ILE A 91 13.99 -14.90 -9.16
CA ILE A 91 13.36 -13.86 -8.33
C ILE A 91 14.37 -13.35 -7.31
N ASN A 92 14.58 -12.03 -7.30
CA ASN A 92 15.43 -11.38 -6.32
C ASN A 92 14.79 -11.38 -4.93
N ILE A 93 15.64 -11.29 -3.90
CA ILE A 93 15.20 -11.03 -2.53
C ILE A 93 14.58 -9.62 -2.49
N VAL A 94 13.40 -9.53 -1.89
CA VAL A 94 12.66 -8.28 -1.73
C VAL A 94 12.30 -8.03 -0.26
N TYR A 95 12.03 -6.77 0.04
CA TYR A 95 11.63 -6.29 1.36
C TYR A 95 10.46 -5.35 1.14
N PRO A 96 9.22 -5.85 1.25
CA PRO A 96 8.03 -5.01 1.26
C PRO A 96 7.95 -4.23 2.57
N ASP A 97 7.33 -3.05 2.55
CA ASP A 97 7.21 -2.22 3.75
C ASP A 97 6.29 -2.89 4.77
N LEU A 98 5.13 -3.38 4.31
CA LEU A 98 4.18 -4.15 5.10
C LEU A 98 3.57 -5.28 4.27
N ILE A 99 3.28 -6.41 4.91
CA ILE A 99 2.57 -7.54 4.29
C ILE A 99 1.56 -8.17 5.23
N LEU A 100 0.57 -8.82 4.64
CA LEU A 100 -0.35 -9.77 5.28
C LEU A 100 -0.23 -11.12 4.56
N HIS A 101 0.11 -12.16 5.31
CA HIS A 101 0.32 -13.49 4.77
C HIS A 101 0.19 -14.58 5.82
N GLU A 102 0.22 -15.85 5.42
CA GLU A 102 0.31 -16.96 6.38
C GLU A 102 1.73 -17.09 6.96
N GLN A 103 2.75 -17.15 6.09
CA GLN A 103 4.15 -17.28 6.51
C GLN A 103 5.15 -16.78 5.44
N GLN A 104 6.43 -16.65 5.82
CA GLN A 104 7.50 -16.17 4.93
C GLN A 104 7.73 -17.10 3.73
N ASN A 105 7.82 -18.41 4.01
CA ASN A 105 8.22 -19.44 3.05
C ASN A 105 7.02 -20.27 2.53
N ASN A 106 5.84 -19.66 2.41
CA ASN A 106 4.71 -20.23 1.69
C ASN A 106 4.28 -19.30 0.55
N MET A 107 3.94 -19.87 -0.59
CA MET A 107 3.28 -19.14 -1.69
C MET A 107 1.76 -19.22 -1.59
N ASN A 108 1.24 -20.13 -0.77
CA ASN A 108 -0.16 -20.19 -0.42
C ASN A 108 -0.47 -19.06 0.56
N GLN A 109 -1.60 -18.39 0.36
CA GLN A 109 -2.12 -17.34 1.24
C GLN A 109 -1.18 -16.12 1.42
N GLN A 110 -0.64 -15.59 0.31
CA GLN A 110 -0.06 -14.24 0.29
C GLN A 110 -1.18 -13.25 -0.05
N ILE A 111 -1.64 -12.49 0.94
CA ILE A 111 -2.89 -11.72 0.81
C ILE A 111 -2.61 -10.32 0.26
N LEU A 112 -1.81 -9.53 0.98
CA LEU A 112 -1.56 -8.13 0.65
C LEU A 112 -0.08 -7.79 0.86
N ALA A 113 0.52 -7.12 -0.11
CA ALA A 113 1.82 -6.47 0.04
C ALA A 113 1.71 -4.96 -0.21
N CYS A 114 2.47 -4.17 0.54
CA CYS A 114 2.40 -2.72 0.53
C CYS A 114 3.78 -2.09 0.35
N GLU A 115 3.83 -1.02 -0.46
CA GLU A 115 4.96 -0.09 -0.55
C GLU A 115 4.47 1.33 -0.26
N ILE A 116 5.26 2.09 0.48
CA ILE A 116 4.89 3.38 1.04
C ILE A 116 5.90 4.42 0.55
N LYS A 117 5.41 5.55 0.05
CA LYS A 117 6.22 6.69 -0.38
C LYS A 117 5.67 7.99 0.16
N THR A 118 6.56 8.87 0.62
CA THR A 118 6.16 10.24 0.99
C THR A 118 6.00 11.13 -0.25
N MET A 119 5.16 12.17 -0.16
CA MET A 119 5.08 13.23 -1.17
C MET A 119 6.49 13.75 -1.56
N ARG A 120 7.37 13.99 -0.58
CA ARG A 120 8.75 14.44 -0.83
C ARG A 120 9.57 13.46 -1.68
N ALA A 121 9.37 12.16 -1.49
CA ALA A 121 10.03 11.13 -2.30
C ALA A 121 9.50 11.15 -3.74
N VAL A 122 8.20 11.33 -3.92
CA VAL A 122 7.53 11.44 -5.22
C VAL A 122 7.90 12.73 -5.96
N GLU A 123 8.07 13.85 -5.25
CA GLU A 123 8.50 15.15 -5.80
C GLU A 123 9.98 15.20 -6.16
N SER A 124 10.78 14.28 -5.61
CA SER A 124 12.22 14.27 -5.82
C SER A 124 12.59 14.12 -7.31
N ARG A 125 13.80 14.55 -7.69
CA ARG A 125 14.30 14.36 -9.05
C ARG A 125 14.23 12.87 -9.44
N GLY A 126 13.51 12.59 -10.52
CA GLY A 126 13.25 11.21 -10.99
C GLY A 126 12.15 10.48 -10.22
N GLY A 127 11.36 11.18 -9.40
CA GLY A 127 10.31 10.60 -8.55
C GLY A 127 9.29 9.77 -9.33
N SER A 128 8.81 10.23 -10.49
CA SER A 128 7.90 9.43 -11.33
C SER A 128 8.53 8.09 -11.77
N SER A 129 9.82 8.07 -12.06
CA SER A 129 10.53 6.83 -12.39
C SER A 129 10.76 5.94 -11.17
N LYS A 130 10.90 6.50 -9.96
CA LYS A 130 10.96 5.73 -8.71
C LYS A 130 9.59 5.10 -8.40
N VAL A 131 8.52 5.89 -8.47
CA VAL A 131 7.13 5.38 -8.33
C VAL A 131 6.88 4.24 -9.31
N LYS A 132 7.27 4.41 -10.59
CA LYS A 132 7.15 3.31 -11.57
C LYS A 132 7.91 2.06 -11.15
N LYS A 133 9.14 2.19 -10.65
CA LYS A 133 9.93 1.04 -10.18
C LYS A 133 9.26 0.32 -9.01
N ASP A 134 8.70 1.06 -8.07
CA ASP A 134 7.96 0.49 -6.93
C ASP A 134 6.67 -0.19 -7.39
N LEU A 135 5.94 0.38 -8.36
CA LEU A 135 4.76 -0.26 -8.95
C LEU A 135 5.11 -1.53 -9.74
N ILE A 136 6.24 -1.56 -10.47
CA ILE A 136 6.72 -2.78 -11.13
C ILE A 136 7.12 -3.83 -10.09
N LYS A 137 7.73 -3.42 -8.97
CA LYS A 137 8.05 -4.30 -7.85
C LYS A 137 6.78 -4.97 -7.29
N LEU A 138 5.70 -4.20 -7.12
CA LEU A 138 4.39 -4.71 -6.70
C LEU A 138 3.76 -5.64 -7.74
N ASP A 139 3.86 -5.32 -9.02
CA ASP A 139 3.40 -6.21 -10.10
C ASP A 139 4.13 -7.57 -10.06
N ASN A 140 5.44 -7.54 -9.83
CA ASN A 140 6.23 -8.75 -9.63
C ASN A 140 5.82 -9.49 -8.35
N TYR A 141 5.44 -8.82 -7.25
CA TYR A 141 4.95 -9.53 -6.06
C TYR A 141 3.71 -10.38 -6.36
N ILE A 142 2.86 -9.94 -7.29
CA ILE A 142 1.69 -10.71 -7.71
C ILE A 142 2.13 -11.91 -8.54
N GLU A 143 2.94 -11.71 -9.58
CA GLU A 143 3.38 -12.79 -10.48
C GLU A 143 4.29 -13.82 -9.80
N ASP A 144 5.26 -13.34 -9.03
CA ASP A 144 6.39 -14.10 -8.52
C ASP A 144 6.20 -14.58 -7.09
N LEU A 145 5.48 -13.80 -6.28
CA LEU A 145 5.22 -14.11 -4.87
C LEU A 145 3.74 -14.43 -4.59
N ASN A 146 2.90 -14.48 -5.63
CA ASN A 146 1.49 -14.90 -5.55
C ASN A 146 0.65 -14.06 -4.57
N TYR A 147 0.98 -12.78 -4.39
CA TYR A 147 0.13 -11.86 -3.64
C TYR A 147 -1.19 -11.62 -4.37
N GLN A 148 -2.31 -11.72 -3.64
CA GLN A 148 -3.64 -11.49 -4.22
C GLN A 148 -3.84 -10.02 -4.60
N ILE A 149 -3.41 -9.11 -3.73
CA ILE A 149 -3.48 -7.66 -3.93
C ILE A 149 -2.15 -7.01 -3.54
N CYS A 150 -1.79 -5.94 -4.24
CA CYS A 150 -0.72 -5.05 -3.85
C CYS A 150 -1.21 -3.61 -3.70
N VAL A 151 -0.56 -2.87 -2.81
CA VAL A 151 -0.92 -1.49 -2.49
C VAL A 151 0.31 -0.59 -2.57
N PHE A 152 0.17 0.52 -3.29
CA PHE A 152 1.11 1.62 -3.25
C PHE A 152 0.47 2.78 -2.49
N ILE A 153 1.08 3.21 -1.39
CA ILE A 153 0.61 4.34 -0.60
C ILE A 153 1.50 5.55 -0.85
N GLN A 154 0.89 6.66 -1.25
CA GLN A 154 1.49 7.97 -1.18
C GLN A 154 0.99 8.72 0.07
N ILE A 155 1.91 9.11 0.95
CA ILE A 155 1.62 9.92 2.14
C ILE A 155 1.64 11.40 1.74
N LYS A 156 0.49 12.06 1.92
CA LYS A 156 0.15 13.39 1.39
C LYS A 156 0.30 13.50 -0.12
N ASP A 157 -0.42 14.43 -0.70
CA ASP A 157 -0.40 14.69 -2.12
C ASP A 157 -0.14 16.14 -2.46
N ASN A 158 0.54 16.31 -3.59
CA ASN A 158 0.57 17.52 -4.34
C ASN A 158 -0.08 17.20 -5.68
N ILE A 159 -1.31 17.69 -5.89
CA ILE A 159 -2.15 17.29 -7.02
C ILE A 159 -1.46 17.48 -8.38
N ASP A 160 -0.66 18.55 -8.54
CA ASP A 160 0.08 18.80 -9.78
C ASP A 160 1.17 17.74 -10.02
N ILE A 161 1.78 17.26 -8.94
CA ILE A 161 2.82 16.23 -8.97
C ILE A 161 2.17 14.87 -9.23
N SER A 162 1.09 14.53 -8.54
CA SER A 162 0.33 13.30 -8.79
C SER A 162 -0.17 13.22 -10.23
N GLN A 163 -0.73 14.30 -10.77
CA GLN A 163 -1.14 14.35 -12.16
C GLN A 163 0.02 14.11 -13.13
N LYS A 164 1.20 14.67 -12.86
CA LYS A 164 2.42 14.42 -13.66
C LYS A 164 2.86 12.96 -13.57
N VAL A 165 2.84 12.37 -12.37
CA VAL A 165 3.19 10.97 -12.14
C VAL A 165 2.21 10.05 -12.87
N ILE A 166 0.91 10.25 -12.70
CA ILE A 166 -0.14 9.46 -13.38
C ILE A 166 0.00 9.59 -14.90
N LYS A 167 0.19 10.81 -15.43
CA LYS A 167 0.41 11.02 -16.86
C LYS A 167 1.64 10.25 -17.36
N TYR A 168 2.74 10.29 -16.60
CA TYR A 168 3.94 9.51 -16.92
C TYR A 168 3.65 8.01 -16.92
N LEU A 169 2.97 7.49 -15.88
CA LEU A 169 2.62 6.06 -15.76
C LEU A 169 1.71 5.59 -16.89
N LYS A 170 0.76 6.42 -17.35
CA LYS A 170 -0.09 6.12 -18.52
C LYS A 170 0.75 5.82 -19.78
N THR A 171 1.85 6.53 -20.00
CA THR A 171 2.76 6.27 -21.13
C THR A 171 3.54 4.95 -21.02
N LYS A 172 3.49 4.32 -19.84
CA LYS A 172 4.20 3.10 -19.48
C LYS A 172 3.26 1.96 -19.07
N LYS A 173 1.95 2.12 -19.33
CA LYS A 173 0.91 1.17 -18.93
C LYS A 173 1.20 -0.27 -19.40
N ASN A 174 1.78 -0.41 -20.58
CA ASN A 174 2.15 -1.69 -21.18
C ASN A 174 3.34 -2.40 -20.51
N GLU A 175 4.01 -1.77 -19.55
CA GLU A 175 5.05 -2.40 -18.73
C GLU A 175 4.48 -3.16 -17.53
N PHE A 176 3.16 -3.09 -17.28
CA PHE A 176 2.48 -3.75 -16.17
C PHE A 176 1.55 -4.86 -16.65
N VAL A 177 1.42 -5.92 -15.87
CA VAL A 177 0.58 -7.09 -16.17
C VAL A 177 -0.68 -7.11 -15.30
N ASN A 178 -0.55 -6.92 -13.98
CA ASN A 178 -1.63 -7.11 -13.00
C ASN A 178 -2.26 -5.80 -12.50
N LEU A 179 -2.52 -4.86 -13.41
CA LEU A 179 -3.02 -3.53 -13.08
C LEU A 179 -4.29 -3.50 -12.21
N SER A 180 -5.19 -4.48 -12.35
CA SER A 180 -6.44 -4.57 -11.58
C SER A 180 -6.25 -4.99 -10.12
N LYS A 181 -5.09 -5.59 -9.80
CA LYS A 181 -4.74 -6.09 -8.45
C LYS A 181 -3.82 -5.15 -7.69
N ILE A 182 -3.39 -4.04 -8.30
CA ILE A 182 -2.57 -3.02 -7.67
C ILE A 182 -3.45 -1.81 -7.36
N TYR A 183 -3.51 -1.38 -6.11
CA TYR A 183 -4.24 -0.18 -5.71
C TYR A 183 -3.27 0.96 -5.42
N TYR A 184 -3.52 2.11 -6.04
CA TYR A 184 -2.83 3.35 -5.71
C TYR A 184 -3.66 4.10 -4.68
N ILE A 185 -3.07 4.40 -3.52
CA ILE A 185 -3.73 5.09 -2.43
C ILE A 185 -2.99 6.38 -2.13
N ILE A 186 -3.74 7.46 -1.93
CA ILE A 186 -3.27 8.71 -1.35
C ILE A 186 -3.85 8.80 0.06
N LYS A 187 -2.98 8.88 1.07
CA LYS A 187 -3.37 9.14 2.48
C LYS A 187 -3.11 10.60 2.82
N GLU A 188 -4.18 11.32 3.13
CA GLU A 188 -4.17 12.68 3.67
C GLU A 188 -4.57 12.68 5.14
N ASP A 189 -4.61 13.83 5.79
CA ASP A 189 -4.88 13.90 7.24
C ASP A 189 -6.21 13.23 7.61
N ASP A 190 -7.32 13.63 6.96
CA ASP A 190 -8.68 13.20 7.33
C ASP A 190 -9.35 12.24 6.34
N TYR A 191 -8.65 11.90 5.26
CA TYR A 191 -9.19 11.02 4.22
C TYR A 191 -8.13 10.16 3.55
N ILE A 192 -8.61 9.10 2.91
CA ILE A 192 -7.87 8.33 1.93
C ILE A 192 -8.60 8.40 0.60
N SER A 193 -7.86 8.52 -0.49
CA SER A 193 -8.40 8.29 -1.83
C SER A 193 -7.66 7.15 -2.50
N TYR A 194 -8.38 6.29 -3.21
CA TYR A 194 -7.76 5.13 -3.84
C TYR A 194 -8.42 4.76 -5.16
N GLU A 195 -7.69 4.03 -6.00
CA GLU A 195 -8.16 3.48 -7.26
C GLU A 195 -7.31 2.28 -7.65
N SER A 196 -7.87 1.32 -8.38
CA SER A 196 -7.04 0.30 -9.02
C SER A 196 -6.14 0.96 -10.07
N LEU A 197 -4.94 0.44 -10.27
CA LEU A 197 -4.01 1.00 -11.25
C LEU A 197 -4.57 0.86 -12.67
N GLU A 198 -5.37 -0.16 -12.93
CA GLU A 198 -6.12 -0.32 -14.18
C GLU A 198 -7.02 0.88 -14.48
N ASN A 199 -7.88 1.26 -13.53
CA ASN A 199 -8.80 2.38 -13.67
C ASN A 199 -8.06 3.73 -13.67
N LEU A 200 -7.04 3.86 -12.83
CA LEU A 200 -6.24 5.09 -12.75
C LEU A 200 -5.50 5.37 -14.07
N LEU A 201 -5.07 4.32 -14.78
CA LEU A 201 -4.33 4.39 -16.03
C LEU A 201 -5.20 4.17 -17.28
N ALA A 202 -6.52 4.05 -17.14
CA ALA A 202 -7.46 4.09 -18.28
C ALA A 202 -7.48 5.49 -18.91
#